data_AF-A0A0G1G2C3-F1
#
_entry.id   AF-A0A0G1G2C3-F1
#
_cell.length_a   1.000
_cell.length_b   1.000
_cell.length_c   1.000
_cell.angle_alpha   90.00
_cell.angle_beta   90.00
_cell.angle_gamma   90.00
#
_symmetry.space_group_name_H-M   'P 1'
#
loop_
_entity.id
_entity.type
_entity.pdbx_description
1 polymer ?
#
loop_
_entity_poly.entity_id
_entity_poly.type
_entity_poly.pdbx_seq_one_letter_code
_entity_poly.pdbx_strand_id
1 'polypeptide(L)'
;MHYQRAAYLYRVPPQTNIPAALATIIIKLLDIASSRAEQERIVNKLHPQIRWIAPEKRVYKKSELEALLAETKQQQLKPLLFVITNAELLQEQAANSLLKVLEEPPHNVFFILTTTNEQQILPTIRSRLMHQELTEHEVHQETHLVFLFFTKMPIGSFVELHELLSKQDIDDIQSARLLDSLIAHWHAKEIEGNLEAKKVLKVLLYFAQKLPMPGSSKLFWRTIYLSISTALQK
;
A
#
# COMPACT_ATOMS: atom_id res chain seq x y z
N MET A 1 -19.44 -20.25 6.77
CA MET A 1 -18.05 -19.83 7.07
C MET A 1 -17.29 -19.82 5.76
N HIS A 2 -17.11 -18.66 5.14
CA HIS A 2 -16.32 -18.56 3.91
C HIS A 2 -14.84 -18.78 4.25
N TYR A 3 -14.26 -19.83 3.69
CA TYR A 3 -12.81 -20.00 3.65
C TYR A 3 -12.24 -18.85 2.80
N GLN A 4 -11.87 -17.73 3.42
CA GLN A 4 -10.92 -16.81 2.80
C GLN A 4 -9.63 -17.61 2.59
N ARG A 5 -9.17 -17.73 1.34
CA ARG A 5 -7.90 -18.39 1.04
C ARG A 5 -6.79 -17.64 1.77
N ALA A 6 -5.93 -18.36 2.45
CA ALA A 6 -4.90 -17.79 3.31
C ALA A 6 -3.71 -17.17 2.53
N ALA A 7 -3.61 -17.35 1.21
CA ALA A 7 -2.41 -16.98 0.46
C ALA A 7 -2.72 -16.27 -0.88
N TYR A 8 -2.07 -15.13 -1.08
CA TYR A 8 -2.26 -14.23 -2.22
C TYR A 8 -0.92 -13.98 -2.93
N LEU A 9 -0.96 -13.87 -4.25
CA LEU A 9 0.15 -13.42 -5.09
C LEU A 9 -0.22 -12.10 -5.72
N TYR A 10 0.59 -11.08 -5.50
CA TYR A 10 0.44 -9.77 -6.11
C TYR A 10 1.53 -9.53 -7.14
N ARG A 11 1.15 -9.37 -8.41
CA ARG A 11 2.04 -8.78 -9.40
C ARG A 11 2.18 -7.29 -9.12
N VAL A 12 3.40 -6.82 -8.93
CA VAL A 12 3.73 -5.42 -8.64
C VAL A 12 4.66 -4.84 -9.71
N PRO A 13 4.49 -3.57 -10.10
CA PRO A 13 5.42 -2.89 -10.99
C PRO A 13 6.85 -2.83 -10.43
N PRO A 14 7.89 -2.79 -11.27
CA PRO A 14 9.27 -2.60 -10.81
C PRO A 14 9.41 -1.33 -9.94
N GLN A 15 10.32 -1.36 -8.96
CA GLN A 15 10.61 -0.23 -8.05
C GLN A 15 9.44 0.22 -7.15
N THR A 16 8.36 -0.56 -7.08
CA THR A 16 7.24 -0.34 -6.15
C THR A 16 7.70 -0.33 -4.69
N ASN A 17 7.25 0.66 -3.90
CA ASN A 17 7.34 0.60 -2.44
C ASN A 17 6.30 -0.39 -1.90
N ILE A 18 6.68 -1.66 -1.83
CA ILE A 18 5.77 -2.77 -1.48
C ILE A 18 5.03 -2.56 -0.15
N PRO A 19 5.67 -2.15 0.96
CA PRO A 19 4.97 -1.86 2.21
C PRO A 19 3.83 -0.87 2.06
N ALA A 20 4.05 0.20 1.30
CA ALA A 20 3.05 1.22 1.10
C ALA A 20 1.97 0.78 0.11
N ALA A 21 2.34 0.09 -0.97
CA ALA A 21 1.42 -0.51 -1.94
C ALA A 21 0.43 -1.50 -1.32
N LEU A 22 0.89 -2.27 -0.33
CA LEU A 22 0.08 -3.28 0.34
C LEU A 22 -0.65 -2.75 1.57
N ALA A 23 -0.39 -1.53 2.04
CA ALA A 23 -0.89 -1.05 3.33
C ALA A 23 -2.43 -1.16 3.44
N THR A 24 -3.15 -0.68 2.43
CA THR A 24 -4.62 -0.72 2.39
C THR A 24 -5.15 -2.16 2.28
N ILE A 25 -4.46 -3.04 1.55
CA ILE A 25 -4.81 -4.46 1.44
C ILE A 25 -4.63 -5.15 2.79
N ILE A 26 -3.50 -4.91 3.46
CA ILE A 26 -3.14 -5.51 4.74
C ILE A 26 -4.14 -5.10 5.83
N ILE A 27 -4.50 -3.81 5.87
CA ILE A 27 -5.49 -3.29 6.83
C ILE A 27 -6.81 -4.03 6.70
N LYS A 28 -7.31 -4.19 5.47
CA LYS A 28 -8.55 -4.93 5.19
C LYS A 28 -8.42 -6.42 5.47
N LEU A 29 -7.29 -7.04 5.11
CA LEU A 29 -7.06 -8.47 5.26
C LEU A 29 -6.98 -8.90 6.73
N LEU A 30 -6.35 -8.09 7.58
CA LEU A 30 -6.13 -8.40 8.99
C LEU A 30 -7.13 -7.72 9.92
N ASP A 31 -8.13 -7.01 9.38
CA ASP A 31 -9.12 -6.22 10.12
C ASP A 31 -8.44 -5.26 11.13
N ILE A 32 -7.36 -4.61 10.68
CA ILE A 32 -6.63 -3.61 11.48
C ILE A 32 -7.40 -2.29 11.41
N ALA A 33 -7.38 -1.51 12.49
CA ALA A 33 -7.94 -0.17 12.47
C ALA A 33 -7.27 0.69 11.38
N SER A 34 -8.07 1.35 10.53
CA SER A 34 -7.64 2.30 9.48
C SER A 34 -7.08 3.62 10.04
N SER A 35 -6.23 3.54 11.07
CA SER A 35 -5.58 4.67 11.72
C SER A 35 -4.24 4.99 11.06
N ARG A 36 -3.84 6.26 11.13
CA ARG A 36 -2.54 6.72 10.63
C ARG A 36 -1.36 6.02 11.31
N ALA A 37 -1.47 5.77 12.62
CA ALA A 37 -0.42 5.08 13.38
C ALA A 37 -0.20 3.65 12.88
N GLU A 38 -1.28 2.92 12.58
CA GLU A 38 -1.16 1.56 12.03
C GLU A 38 -0.65 1.56 10.58
N GLN A 39 -1.10 2.51 9.75
CA GLN A 39 -0.52 2.70 8.41
C GLN A 39 0.99 2.98 8.47
N GLU A 40 1.43 3.90 9.32
CA GLU A 40 2.85 4.21 9.50
C GLU A 40 3.63 3.00 10.02
N ARG A 41 3.06 2.20 10.93
CA ARG A 41 3.67 0.93 11.38
C ARG A 41 3.82 -0.07 10.25
N ILE A 42 2.81 -0.24 9.39
CA ILE A 42 2.86 -1.17 8.27
C ILE A 42 3.91 -0.73 7.23
N VAL A 43 3.87 0.55 6.83
CA VAL A 43 4.81 1.12 5.84
C VAL A 43 6.25 1.01 6.32
N ASN A 44 6.50 1.28 7.60
CA ASN A 44 7.83 1.18 8.20
C ASN A 44 8.23 -0.26 8.59
N LYS A 45 7.38 -1.26 8.28
CA LYS A 45 7.60 -2.68 8.60
C LYS A 45 7.71 -3.00 10.09
N LEU A 46 7.03 -2.23 10.95
CA LEU A 46 7.06 -2.32 12.41
C LEU A 46 5.78 -2.94 13.02
N HIS A 47 4.79 -3.31 12.20
CA HIS A 47 3.54 -3.86 12.71
C HIS A 47 3.74 -5.26 13.34
N PRO A 48 3.28 -5.51 14.58
CA PRO A 48 3.59 -6.73 15.32
C PRO A 48 3.02 -8.02 14.70
N GLN A 49 1.94 -7.90 13.92
CA GLN A 49 1.29 -9.02 13.23
C GLN A 49 1.81 -9.26 11.82
N ILE A 50 2.88 -8.57 11.38
CA ILE A 50 3.40 -8.70 10.02
C ILE A 50 4.86 -9.14 10.08
N ARG A 51 5.22 -10.14 9.28
CA ARG A 51 6.58 -10.61 9.07
C ARG A 51 6.99 -10.32 7.64
N TRP A 52 7.93 -9.41 7.47
CA TRP A 52 8.47 -9.05 6.16
C TRP A 52 9.66 -9.94 5.84
N ILE A 53 9.60 -10.64 4.71
CA ILE A 53 10.65 -11.54 4.24
C ILE A 53 11.09 -11.04 2.87
N ALA A 54 12.34 -10.63 2.77
CA ALA A 54 12.92 -10.10 1.55
C ALA A 54 14.27 -10.79 1.29
N PRO A 55 14.67 -10.98 0.03
CA PRO A 55 15.94 -11.60 -0.29
C PRO A 55 17.11 -10.66 0.06
N GLU A 56 18.18 -11.23 0.63
CA GLU A 56 19.45 -10.53 0.77
C GLU A 56 20.28 -10.72 -0.50
N LYS A 57 20.73 -9.62 -1.13
CA LYS A 57 21.55 -9.68 -2.37
C LYS A 57 20.96 -10.61 -3.45
N ARG A 58 19.63 -10.57 -3.62
CA ARG A 58 18.83 -11.38 -4.55
C ARG A 58 18.73 -12.88 -4.23
N VAL A 59 19.12 -13.30 -3.04
CA VAL A 59 19.02 -14.70 -2.60
C VAL A 59 18.25 -14.78 -1.30
N TYR A 60 17.31 -15.71 -1.22
CA TYR A 60 16.67 -16.09 0.03
C TYR A 60 17.56 -17.05 0.81
N LYS A 61 17.92 -16.67 2.04
CA LYS A 61 18.55 -17.60 2.97
C LYS A 61 17.49 -18.58 3.47
N LYS A 62 17.65 -19.85 3.12
CA LYS A 62 16.74 -20.92 3.54
C LYS A 62 16.50 -20.92 5.06
N SER A 63 17.55 -20.80 5.85
CA SER A 63 17.47 -20.83 7.32
C SER A 63 16.63 -19.70 7.90
N GLU A 64 16.66 -18.52 7.29
CA GLU A 64 15.88 -17.36 7.71
C GLU A 64 14.39 -17.55 7.40
N LEU A 65 14.08 -18.00 6.18
CA LEU A 65 12.71 -18.34 5.79
C LEU A 65 12.14 -19.43 6.72
N GLU A 66 12.90 -20.49 6.99
CA GLU A 66 12.47 -21.57 7.87
C GLU A 66 12.27 -21.12 9.32
N ALA A 67 13.13 -20.23 9.84
CA ALA A 67 12.98 -19.67 11.18
C ALA A 67 11.68 -18.87 11.31
N LEU A 68 11.36 -18.03 10.31
CA LEU A 68 10.12 -17.26 10.30
C LEU A 68 8.90 -18.15 10.10
N LEU A 69 8.96 -19.13 9.20
CA LEU A 69 7.87 -20.08 8.99
C LEU A 69 7.64 -20.98 10.22
N ALA A 70 8.63 -21.17 11.09
CA ALA A 70 8.44 -21.91 12.34
C ALA A 70 7.47 -21.20 13.30
N GLU A 71 7.33 -19.87 13.24
CA GLU A 71 6.34 -19.10 14.02
C GLU A 71 4.90 -19.53 13.69
N THR A 72 4.66 -20.01 12.46
CA THR A 72 3.33 -20.45 12.01
C THR A 72 2.82 -21.69 12.76
N LYS A 73 3.72 -22.48 13.36
CA LYS A 73 3.37 -23.71 14.10
C LYS A 73 2.71 -23.41 15.44
N GLN A 74 2.88 -22.21 15.97
CA GLN A 74 2.27 -21.81 17.24
C GLN A 74 0.83 -21.35 17.01
N GLN A 75 -0.06 -21.62 17.97
CA GLN A 75 -1.44 -21.19 17.89
C GLN A 75 -1.51 -19.65 17.96
N GLN A 76 -2.04 -19.04 16.91
CA GLN A 76 -2.10 -17.59 16.79
C GLN A 76 -3.45 -17.06 17.30
N LEU A 77 -3.41 -16.33 18.42
CA LEU A 77 -4.58 -15.64 18.98
C LEU A 77 -5.05 -14.47 18.10
N LYS A 78 -4.10 -13.83 17.40
CA LYS A 78 -4.36 -12.74 16.47
C LYS A 78 -3.87 -13.14 15.07
N PRO A 79 -4.47 -12.63 13.98
CA PRO A 79 -3.98 -12.84 12.62
C PRO A 79 -2.49 -12.53 12.50
N LEU A 80 -1.73 -13.42 11.86
CA LEU A 80 -0.31 -13.24 11.55
C LEU A 80 -0.13 -13.29 10.03
N LEU A 81 0.49 -12.26 9.46
CA LEU A 81 0.71 -12.14 8.03
C LEU A 81 2.20 -12.25 7.69
N PHE A 82 2.53 -13.10 6.74
CA PHE A 82 3.85 -13.18 6.12
C PHE A 82 3.83 -12.49 4.76
N VAL A 83 4.68 -11.48 4.58
CA VAL A 83 4.84 -10.79 3.31
C VAL A 83 6.19 -11.15 2.70
N ILE A 84 6.18 -11.92 1.62
CA ILE A 84 7.37 -12.42 0.92
C ILE A 84 7.56 -11.63 -0.38
N THR A 85 8.60 -10.82 -0.47
CA THR A 85 8.79 -9.88 -1.60
C THR A 85 9.71 -10.43 -2.68
N ASN A 86 9.41 -10.23 -3.97
CA ASN A 86 10.21 -10.81 -5.06
C ASN A 86 10.23 -12.35 -4.99
N ALA A 87 9.05 -12.97 -4.93
CA ALA A 87 8.89 -14.42 -4.86
C ALA A 87 9.52 -15.17 -6.04
N GLU A 88 9.78 -14.50 -7.18
CA GLU A 88 10.57 -15.02 -8.30
C GLU A 88 12.02 -15.38 -7.93
N LEU A 89 12.53 -14.87 -6.80
CA LEU A 89 13.88 -15.18 -6.30
C LEU A 89 13.91 -16.34 -5.30
N LEU A 90 12.76 -16.97 -5.00
CA LEU A 90 12.72 -18.16 -4.16
C LEU A 90 13.38 -19.35 -4.88
N GLN A 91 14.47 -19.84 -4.30
CA GLN A 91 15.11 -21.07 -4.75
C GLN A 91 14.26 -22.29 -4.38
N GLU A 92 14.36 -23.38 -5.14
CA GLU A 92 13.57 -24.61 -4.94
C GLU A 92 13.53 -25.08 -3.49
N GLN A 93 14.67 -25.06 -2.79
CA GLN A 93 14.75 -25.51 -1.40
C GLN A 93 13.92 -24.63 -0.46
N ALA A 94 13.96 -23.31 -0.64
CA ALA A 94 13.20 -22.35 0.16
C ALA A 94 11.69 -22.44 -0.17
N ALA A 95 11.37 -22.57 -1.47
CA ALA A 95 10.01 -22.75 -1.93
C ALA A 95 9.38 -24.05 -1.39
N ASN A 96 10.12 -25.16 -1.33
CA ASN A 96 9.59 -26.40 -0.77
C ASN A 96 9.22 -26.27 0.72
N SER A 97 9.96 -25.49 1.50
CA SER A 97 9.62 -25.22 2.90
C SER A 97 8.37 -24.35 3.03
N LEU A 98 8.21 -23.35 2.15
CA LEU A 98 6.99 -22.53 2.07
C LEU A 98 5.78 -23.37 1.62
N LEU A 99 5.96 -24.24 0.63
CA LEU A 99 4.90 -25.07 0.05
C LEU A 99 4.19 -25.91 1.11
N LYS A 100 4.95 -26.50 2.04
CA LYS A 100 4.40 -27.29 3.16
C LYS A 100 3.40 -26.49 4.01
N VAL A 101 3.66 -25.19 4.19
CA VAL A 101 2.79 -24.31 4.98
C VAL A 101 1.62 -23.80 4.13
N LEU A 102 1.81 -23.59 2.83
CA LEU A 102 0.74 -23.17 1.93
C LEU A 102 -0.29 -24.27 1.66
N GLU A 103 0.09 -25.54 1.71
CA GLU A 103 -0.82 -26.67 1.53
C GLU A 103 -1.76 -26.87 2.72
N GLU A 104 -1.27 -26.66 3.93
CA GLU A 104 -2.03 -26.73 5.18
C GLU A 104 -1.78 -25.47 6.02
N PRO A 105 -2.36 -24.31 5.63
CA PRO A 105 -2.11 -23.06 6.34
C PRO A 105 -2.69 -23.13 7.76
N PRO A 106 -1.89 -22.80 8.79
CA PRO A 106 -2.39 -22.76 10.16
C PRO A 106 -3.50 -21.72 10.34
N HIS A 107 -4.36 -21.95 11.32
CA HIS A 107 -5.44 -21.00 11.63
C HIS A 107 -4.86 -19.61 11.95
N ASN A 108 -5.52 -18.55 11.46
CA ASN A 108 -5.09 -17.15 11.59
C ASN A 108 -3.72 -16.81 10.96
N VAL A 109 -3.19 -17.65 10.07
CA VAL A 109 -1.95 -17.32 9.33
C VAL A 109 -2.28 -16.99 7.88
N PHE A 110 -1.75 -15.86 7.40
CA PHE A 110 -1.95 -15.37 6.04
C PHE A 110 -0.61 -15.14 5.34
N PHE A 111 -0.63 -15.20 4.01
CA PHE A 111 0.52 -15.00 3.14
C PHE A 111 0.20 -14.00 2.03
N ILE A 112 1.08 -13.03 1.84
CA ILE A 112 1.14 -12.20 0.64
C ILE A 112 2.51 -12.40 0.01
N LEU A 113 2.53 -12.85 -1.23
CA LEU A 113 3.71 -12.92 -2.07
C LEU A 113 3.66 -11.77 -3.06
N THR A 114 4.78 -11.10 -3.32
CA THR A 114 4.85 -10.13 -4.43
C THR A 114 5.85 -10.56 -5.48
N THR A 115 5.57 -10.22 -6.73
CA THR A 115 6.47 -10.51 -7.85
C THR A 115 6.39 -9.46 -8.93
N THR A 116 7.49 -9.27 -9.65
CA THR A 116 7.47 -8.50 -10.90
C THR A 116 7.13 -9.37 -12.12
N ASN A 117 7.27 -10.69 -12.01
CA ASN A 117 7.04 -11.64 -13.09
C ASN A 117 6.53 -13.00 -12.57
N GLU A 118 5.22 -13.23 -12.66
CA GLU A 118 4.58 -14.47 -12.21
C GLU A 118 5.05 -15.74 -12.94
N GLN A 119 5.60 -15.60 -14.15
CA GLN A 119 6.10 -16.75 -14.91
C GLN A 119 7.40 -17.31 -14.32
N GLN A 120 8.13 -16.52 -13.54
CA GLN A 120 9.37 -16.93 -12.87
C GLN A 120 9.12 -17.58 -11.50
N ILE A 121 7.88 -17.57 -11.00
CA ILE A 121 7.52 -18.29 -9.78
C ILE A 121 7.38 -19.77 -10.09
N LEU A 122 7.93 -20.61 -9.20
CA LEU A 122 7.80 -22.05 -9.28
C LEU A 122 6.32 -22.46 -9.41
N PRO A 123 5.95 -23.29 -10.42
CA PRO A 123 4.56 -23.67 -10.67
C PRO A 123 3.85 -24.28 -9.46
N THR A 124 4.58 -25.03 -8.64
CA THR A 124 4.09 -25.66 -7.41
C THR A 124 3.58 -24.61 -6.44
N ILE A 125 4.37 -23.57 -6.14
CA ILE A 125 3.95 -22.44 -5.30
C ILE A 125 2.78 -21.70 -5.95
N ARG A 126 2.93 -21.34 -7.22
CA ARG A 126 1.96 -20.53 -7.96
C ARG A 126 0.54 -21.10 -7.88
N SER A 127 0.41 -22.43 -8.00
CA SER A 127 -0.89 -23.12 -7.96
C SER A 127 -1.63 -23.06 -6.61
N ARG A 128 -0.97 -22.65 -5.50
CA ARG A 128 -1.58 -22.51 -4.17
C ARG A 128 -1.96 -21.06 -3.84
N LEU A 129 -1.70 -20.11 -4.74
CA LEU A 129 -1.91 -18.68 -4.49
C LEU A 129 -3.13 -18.14 -5.24
N MET A 130 -3.82 -17.19 -4.63
CA MET A 130 -4.77 -16.33 -5.36
C MET A 130 -4.02 -15.23 -6.10
N HIS A 131 -4.08 -15.25 -7.42
CA HIS A 131 -3.46 -14.24 -8.26
C HIS A 131 -4.25 -12.94 -8.20
N GLN A 132 -3.55 -11.84 -7.95
CA GLN A 132 -4.03 -10.47 -7.96
C GLN A 132 -3.01 -9.62 -8.68
N GLU A 133 -3.47 -8.63 -9.43
CA GLU A 133 -2.60 -7.67 -10.08
C GLU A 133 -2.75 -6.33 -9.37
N LEU A 134 -1.64 -5.79 -8.88
CA LEU A 134 -1.59 -4.40 -8.44
C LEU A 134 -1.19 -3.56 -9.64
N THR A 135 -2.15 -2.83 -10.18
CA THR A 135 -1.86 -1.94 -11.30
C THR A 135 -0.99 -0.77 -10.83
N GLU A 136 -0.14 -0.22 -11.72
CA GLU A 136 0.60 1.02 -11.45
C GLU A 136 -0.32 2.13 -10.93
N HIS A 137 -1.57 2.15 -11.39
CA HIS A 137 -2.60 3.07 -10.96
C HIS A 137 -2.97 2.93 -9.48
N GLU A 138 -3.06 1.71 -8.93
CA GLU A 138 -3.44 1.47 -7.54
C GLU A 138 -2.28 1.68 -6.56
N VAL A 139 -1.04 1.52 -7.02
CA VAL A 139 0.17 1.53 -6.18
C VAL A 139 0.83 2.91 -6.08
N HIS A 140 0.87 3.68 -7.18
CA HIS A 140 1.62 4.93 -7.21
C HIS A 140 0.87 6.11 -6.62
N GLN A 141 -0.45 6.05 -6.54
CA GLN A 141 -1.29 7.16 -6.09
C GLN A 141 -1.21 7.40 -4.58
N GLU A 142 -1.44 6.36 -3.78
CA GLU A 142 -1.49 6.46 -2.31
C GLU A 142 -0.09 6.64 -1.68
N THR A 143 0.97 6.40 -2.46
CA THR A 143 2.37 6.52 -2.02
C THR A 143 3.05 7.78 -2.52
N HIS A 144 2.41 8.52 -3.43
CA HIS A 144 2.94 9.74 -4.01
C HIS A 144 3.08 10.84 -2.95
N LEU A 145 4.20 11.57 -2.94
CA LEU A 145 4.47 12.58 -1.91
C LEU A 145 3.43 13.71 -1.89
N VAL A 146 2.89 14.10 -3.06
CA VAL A 146 1.79 15.09 -3.11
C VAL A 146 0.52 14.53 -2.47
N PHE A 147 0.14 13.29 -2.75
CA PHE A 147 -1.00 12.65 -2.09
C PHE A 147 -0.79 12.58 -0.57
N LEU A 148 0.39 12.10 -0.14
CA LEU A 148 0.74 12.02 1.28
C LEU A 148 0.77 13.39 1.97
N PHE A 149 1.09 14.46 1.24
CA PHE A 149 1.02 15.83 1.76
C PHE A 149 -0.43 16.24 2.02
N PHE A 150 -1.33 16.01 1.06
CA PHE A 150 -2.74 16.43 1.15
C PHE A 150 -3.64 15.53 2.00
N THR A 151 -3.15 14.36 2.43
CA THR A 151 -3.89 13.46 3.36
C THR A 151 -3.52 13.68 4.83
N LYS A 152 -2.44 14.40 5.12
CA LYS A 152 -2.00 14.69 6.50
C LYS A 152 -2.78 15.85 7.11
N MET A 153 -3.14 15.71 8.39
CA MET A 153 -3.69 16.79 9.23
C MET A 153 -2.72 17.15 10.38
N PRO A 154 -2.51 18.44 10.67
CA PRO A 154 -2.88 19.57 9.81
C PRO A 154 -2.15 19.47 8.46
N ILE A 155 -2.76 20.01 7.42
CA ILE A 155 -2.11 20.05 6.10
C ILE A 155 -0.84 20.92 6.26
N GLY A 156 0.30 20.42 5.77
CA GLY A 156 1.62 21.04 5.94
C GLY A 156 1.69 22.46 5.39
N SER A 157 2.83 23.14 5.53
CA SER A 157 2.91 24.55 5.13
C SER A 157 2.96 24.75 3.61
N PHE A 158 2.61 25.96 3.14
CA PHE A 158 2.75 26.31 1.72
C PHE A 158 4.20 26.19 1.23
N VAL A 159 5.17 26.49 2.10
CA VAL A 159 6.61 26.40 1.80
C VAL A 159 7.02 24.95 1.58
N GLU A 160 6.57 24.04 2.46
CA GLU A 160 6.81 22.60 2.31
C GLU A 160 6.21 22.06 1.01
N LEU A 161 4.98 22.45 0.67
CA LEU A 161 4.36 22.07 -0.59
C LEU A 161 5.16 22.60 -1.79
N HIS A 162 5.60 23.85 -1.73
CA HIS A 162 6.38 24.46 -2.80
C HIS A 162 7.69 23.70 -3.05
N GLU A 163 8.42 23.38 -1.98
CA GLU A 163 9.65 22.61 -2.05
C GLU A 163 9.39 21.19 -2.57
N LEU A 164 8.37 20.51 -2.06
CA LEU A 164 7.96 19.19 -2.52
C LEU A 164 7.67 19.20 -4.02
N LEU A 165 6.81 20.09 -4.50
CA LEU A 165 6.47 20.19 -5.92
C LEU A 165 7.67 20.56 -6.80
N SER A 166 8.65 21.31 -6.28
CA SER A 166 9.86 21.63 -7.04
C SER A 166 10.69 20.38 -7.37
N LYS A 167 10.67 19.38 -6.47
CA LYS A 167 11.41 18.12 -6.58
C LYS A 167 10.64 17.00 -7.27
N GLN A 168 9.37 17.20 -7.62
CA GLN A 168 8.54 16.21 -8.33
C GLN A 168 8.39 16.56 -9.81
N ASP A 169 8.40 15.53 -10.65
CA ASP A 169 8.03 15.62 -12.06
C ASP A 169 6.56 15.19 -12.22
N ILE A 170 5.65 16.13 -11.96
CA ILE A 170 4.20 15.90 -11.95
C ILE A 170 3.55 16.54 -13.17
N ASP A 171 2.87 15.72 -13.97
CA ASP A 171 2.14 16.13 -15.17
C ASP A 171 0.63 16.23 -14.90
N ASP A 172 -0.15 16.55 -15.94
CA ASP A 172 -1.60 16.69 -15.86
C ASP A 172 -2.31 15.36 -15.64
N ILE A 173 -1.85 14.28 -16.26
CA ILE A 173 -2.42 12.94 -16.13
C ILE A 173 -2.23 12.41 -14.71
N GLN A 174 -1.03 12.51 -14.14
CA GLN A 174 -0.73 12.16 -12.76
C GLN A 174 -1.54 13.02 -11.79
N SER A 175 -1.69 14.32 -12.07
CA SER A 175 -2.46 15.22 -11.22
C SER A 175 -3.94 14.86 -11.16
N ALA A 176 -4.55 14.52 -12.31
CA ALA A 176 -5.94 14.08 -12.36
C ALA A 176 -6.16 12.83 -11.51
N ARG A 177 -5.30 11.83 -11.68
CA ARG A 177 -5.38 10.59 -10.90
C ARG A 177 -5.20 10.87 -9.40
N LEU A 178 -4.20 11.67 -9.02
CA LEU A 178 -3.91 11.99 -7.61
C LEU A 178 -5.07 12.70 -6.94
N LEU A 179 -5.80 13.51 -7.71
CA LEU A 179 -7.00 14.17 -7.25
C LEU A 179 -8.13 13.16 -7.00
N ASP A 180 -8.34 12.21 -7.91
CA ASP A 180 -9.34 11.14 -7.72
C ASP A 180 -9.04 10.31 -6.46
N SER A 181 -7.79 9.93 -6.25
CA SER A 181 -7.37 9.21 -5.04
C SER A 181 -7.56 10.06 -3.78
N LEU A 182 -7.25 11.37 -3.82
CA LEU A 182 -7.50 12.26 -2.69
C LEU A 182 -8.99 12.37 -2.37
N ILE A 183 -9.86 12.46 -3.38
CA ILE A 183 -11.31 12.50 -3.20
C ILE A 183 -11.79 11.21 -2.51
N ALA A 184 -11.34 10.05 -2.98
CA ALA A 184 -11.68 8.77 -2.36
C ALA A 184 -11.20 8.68 -0.90
N HIS A 185 -9.96 9.11 -0.62
CA HIS A 185 -9.42 9.16 0.74
C HIS A 185 -10.26 10.05 1.66
N TRP A 186 -10.58 11.27 1.22
CA TRP A 186 -11.30 12.23 2.05
C TRP A 186 -12.78 11.87 2.22
N HIS A 187 -13.39 11.15 1.27
CA HIS A 187 -14.72 10.55 1.46
C HIS A 187 -14.71 9.50 2.56
N ALA A 188 -13.70 8.63 2.60
CA ALA A 188 -13.55 7.67 3.70
C ALA A 188 -13.42 8.40 5.05
N LYS A 189 -12.66 9.50 5.10
CA LYS A 189 -12.53 10.33 6.32
C LYS A 189 -13.83 11.01 6.74
N GLU A 190 -14.66 11.45 5.80
CA GLU A 190 -15.98 11.99 6.11
C GLU A 190 -16.88 10.93 6.75
N ILE A 191 -16.88 9.70 6.22
CA ILE A 191 -17.63 8.56 6.76
C ILE A 191 -17.13 8.19 8.18
N GLU A 192 -15.82 8.27 8.41
CA GLU A 192 -15.20 8.07 9.74
C GLU A 192 -15.50 9.21 10.74
N GLY A 193 -16.24 10.25 10.34
CA GLY A 193 -16.66 11.34 11.22
C GLY A 193 -15.67 12.50 11.32
N ASN A 194 -14.70 12.63 10.40
CA ASN A 194 -13.80 13.78 10.38
C ASN A 194 -14.54 15.06 10.00
N LEU A 195 -14.63 16.01 10.94
CA LEU A 195 -15.38 17.26 10.81
C LEU A 195 -14.88 18.17 9.68
N GLU A 196 -13.58 18.12 9.36
CA GLU A 196 -12.97 18.96 8.33
C GLU A 196 -13.01 18.30 6.94
N ALA A 197 -13.23 16.99 6.86
CA ALA A 197 -13.22 16.24 5.61
C ALA A 197 -14.23 16.79 4.60
N LYS A 198 -15.42 17.19 5.06
CA LYS A 198 -16.46 17.78 4.20
C LYS A 198 -16.01 19.09 3.54
N LYS A 199 -15.25 19.93 4.26
CA LYS A 199 -14.70 21.19 3.71
C LYS A 199 -13.63 20.91 2.67
N VAL A 200 -12.75 19.95 2.95
CA VAL A 200 -11.70 19.52 2.01
C VAL A 200 -12.32 18.93 0.73
N LEU A 201 -13.26 18.00 0.86
CA LEU A 201 -13.97 17.37 -0.26
C LEU A 201 -14.63 18.38 -1.18
N LYS A 202 -15.28 19.40 -0.62
CA LYS A 202 -15.91 20.46 -1.42
C LYS A 202 -14.90 21.15 -2.34
N VAL A 203 -13.68 21.39 -1.87
CA VAL A 203 -12.60 21.98 -2.68
C VAL A 203 -12.13 20.99 -3.74
N LEU A 204 -11.83 19.74 -3.35
CA LEU A 204 -11.31 18.73 -4.28
C LEU A 204 -12.31 18.44 -5.43
N LEU A 205 -13.60 18.26 -5.11
CA LEU A 205 -14.67 18.03 -6.09
C LEU A 205 -14.88 19.22 -7.04
N TYR A 206 -14.60 20.44 -6.59
CA TYR A 206 -14.60 21.62 -7.47
C TYR A 206 -13.44 21.58 -8.47
N PHE A 207 -12.24 21.20 -8.02
CA PHE A 207 -11.07 21.10 -8.90
C PHE A 207 -11.09 19.86 -9.80
N ALA A 208 -11.83 18.80 -9.45
CA ALA A 208 -12.02 17.64 -10.31
C ALA A 208 -12.72 17.99 -11.64
N GLN A 209 -13.52 19.04 -11.63
CA GLN A 209 -14.19 19.57 -12.83
C GLN A 209 -13.28 20.50 -13.65
N LYS A 210 -12.06 20.80 -13.17
CA LYS A 210 -11.15 21.81 -13.72
C LYS A 210 -9.71 21.30 -13.71
N LEU A 211 -9.50 20.14 -14.33
CA LEU A 211 -8.19 19.49 -14.39
C LEU A 211 -7.11 20.42 -14.99
N PRO A 212 -5.84 20.28 -14.55
CA PRO A 212 -4.76 21.11 -15.05
C PRO A 212 -4.54 20.90 -16.55
N MET A 213 -4.25 21.98 -17.26
CA MET A 213 -3.69 21.90 -18.62
C MET A 213 -2.24 21.38 -18.56
N PRO A 214 -1.73 20.77 -19.63
CA PRO A 214 -0.32 20.37 -19.72
C PRO A 214 0.63 21.51 -19.31
N GLY A 215 1.57 21.20 -18.41
CA GLY A 215 2.54 22.18 -17.87
C GLY A 215 2.05 23.05 -16.69
N SER A 216 0.76 22.96 -16.30
CA SER A 216 0.19 23.77 -15.21
C SER A 216 0.03 23.05 -13.86
N SER A 217 0.43 21.78 -13.77
CA SER A 217 0.20 20.91 -12.60
C SER A 217 0.73 21.46 -11.27
N LYS A 218 1.92 22.08 -11.25
CA LYS A 218 2.46 22.66 -9.99
C LYS A 218 1.65 23.85 -9.51
N LEU A 219 1.14 24.69 -10.43
CA LEU A 219 0.25 25.80 -10.09
C LEU A 219 -1.10 25.29 -9.59
N PHE A 220 -1.62 24.25 -10.23
CA PHE A 220 -2.87 23.59 -9.84
C PHE A 220 -2.84 23.11 -8.38
N TRP A 221 -1.81 22.36 -7.98
CA TRP A 221 -1.68 21.88 -6.60
C TRP A 221 -1.51 23.00 -5.56
N ARG A 222 -0.76 24.06 -5.89
CA ARG A 222 -0.66 25.26 -5.04
C ARG A 222 -2.00 25.95 -4.84
N THR A 223 -2.82 26.00 -5.89
CA THR A 223 -4.15 26.63 -5.85
C THR A 223 -5.15 25.81 -5.02
N ILE A 224 -5.11 24.48 -5.16
CA ILE A 224 -5.86 23.56 -4.29
C ILE A 224 -5.51 23.81 -2.82
N TYR A 225 -4.21 23.85 -2.49
CA TYR A 225 -3.75 24.08 -1.12
C TYR A 225 -4.29 25.39 -0.52
N LEU A 226 -4.19 26.50 -1.26
CA LEU A 226 -4.68 27.80 -0.77
C LEU A 226 -6.20 27.77 -0.54
N SER A 227 -6.93 27.09 -1.43
CA SER A 227 -8.38 26.93 -1.34
C SER A 227 -8.79 26.08 -0.14
N ILE A 228 -8.09 24.96 0.11
CA ILE A 228 -8.33 24.13 1.29
C ILE A 228 -7.98 24.90 2.57
N SER A 229 -6.81 25.54 2.62
CA SER A 229 -6.36 26.30 3.80
C SER A 229 -7.36 27.39 4.18
N THR A 230 -7.90 28.10 3.17
CA THR A 230 -8.94 29.12 3.37
C THR A 230 -10.26 28.51 3.85
N ALA A 231 -10.63 27.32 3.37
CA ALA A 231 -11.84 26.64 3.78
C ALA A 231 -11.76 26.13 5.23
N LEU A 232 -10.60 25.66 5.67
CA LEU A 232 -10.38 25.17 7.04
C LEU A 232 -10.35 26.28 8.10
N GLN A 233 -10.05 27.52 7.71
CA GLN A 233 -10.06 28.70 8.60
C GLN A 233 -11.46 29.27 8.85
N LYS A 234 -12.48 28.84 8.09
CA LYS A 234 -13.88 29.27 8.22
C LYS A 234 -14.72 28.22 8.95
#